data_AF-A0A926U6Q9-F1
#
_entry.id   AF-A0A926U6Q9-F1
#
_cell.length_a   1.000
_cell.length_b   1.000
_cell.length_c   1.000
_cell.angle_alpha   90.00
_cell.angle_beta   90.00
_cell.angle_gamma   90.00
#
_symmetry.space_group_name_H-M   'P 1'
#
loop_
_entity.id
_entity.type
_entity.pdbx_description
1 polymer ?
#
loop_
_entity_poly.entity_id
_entity_poly.type
_entity_poly.pdbx_seq_one_letter_code
_entity_poly.pdbx_strand_id
1 'polypeptide(L)'
;MNQGYSSSDSNNAIDIWRKKLFSFEKERAKTASAEQKFELDELIEECHQNIARLSSSLPSSPSQHSSAASGLEIEDMKEIEGMEISSPPDNYHISVPPKAPIRVFCWYSRQSNRDVRLWKEFKKRLNSLENEGLIKHWHEGYVEPGSNKRRVVIENLNSARIILPLMSQDFIDDSINSALCREVSEISLSQYKAKKASVIPVILRPCSWKSTPFRELEPLLSEGQHVTNKKVWPSEDEAFSEIEDRLRTIAKKMRNLS
;
A
#
# COMPACT_ATOMS: atom_id res chain seq x y z
N MET A 1 -19.99 1.44 -12.66
CA MET A 1 -20.07 0.00 -12.94
C MET A 1 -19.47 -0.75 -11.75
N ASN A 2 -20.33 -1.32 -10.91
CA ASN A 2 -19.94 -2.14 -9.76
C ASN A 2 -19.42 -3.48 -10.31
N GLN A 3 -18.12 -3.74 -10.20
CA GLN A 3 -17.58 -5.08 -10.46
C GLN A 3 -17.85 -5.93 -9.21
N GLY A 4 -19.00 -6.59 -9.20
CA GLY A 4 -19.31 -7.60 -8.19
C GLY A 4 -18.41 -8.81 -8.42
N TYR A 5 -17.54 -9.11 -7.45
CA TYR A 5 -16.82 -10.38 -7.42
C TYR A 5 -17.84 -11.52 -7.31
N SER A 6 -17.75 -12.49 -8.21
CA SER A 6 -18.59 -13.69 -8.17
C SER A 6 -18.30 -14.51 -6.92
N SER A 7 -19.33 -15.05 -6.26
CA SER A 7 -19.18 -15.96 -5.11
C SER A 7 -18.33 -17.19 -5.42
N SER A 8 -18.18 -17.57 -6.69
CA SER A 8 -17.26 -18.63 -7.14
C SER A 8 -15.78 -18.29 -6.93
N ASP A 9 -15.42 -17.02 -7.12
CA ASP A 9 -14.04 -16.55 -7.11
C ASP A 9 -13.54 -16.37 -5.67
N SER A 10 -14.42 -15.91 -4.79
CA SER A 10 -14.16 -15.83 -3.35
C SER A 10 -13.96 -17.21 -2.71
N ASN A 11 -14.76 -18.22 -3.10
CA ASN A 11 -14.60 -19.58 -2.60
C ASN A 11 -13.27 -20.22 -3.05
N ASN A 12 -12.87 -19.98 -4.31
CA ASN A 12 -11.58 -20.44 -4.83
C ASN A 12 -10.40 -19.76 -4.09
N ALA A 13 -10.51 -18.47 -3.80
CA ALA A 13 -9.50 -17.73 -3.04
C ALA A 13 -9.35 -18.25 -1.59
N ILE A 14 -10.45 -18.57 -0.91
CA ILE A 14 -10.43 -19.14 0.44
C ILE A 14 -9.70 -20.50 0.45
N ASP A 15 -9.95 -21.36 -0.54
CA ASP A 15 -9.33 -22.69 -0.61
C ASP A 15 -7.82 -22.63 -0.88
N ILE A 16 -7.35 -21.62 -1.61
CA ILE A 16 -5.91 -21.36 -1.79
C ILE A 16 -5.26 -21.01 -0.45
N TRP A 17 -5.88 -20.12 0.33
CA TRP A 17 -5.36 -19.74 1.64
C TRP A 17 -5.38 -20.92 2.63
N ARG A 18 -6.40 -21.78 2.59
CA ARG A 18 -6.44 -23.03 3.41
C ARG A 18 -5.31 -23.99 3.07
N LYS A 19 -4.99 -24.17 1.78
CA LYS A 19 -3.85 -25.01 1.35
C LYS A 19 -2.51 -24.46 1.85
N LYS A 20 -2.34 -23.14 1.83
CA LYS A 20 -1.14 -22.47 2.36
C LYS A 20 -1.02 -22.60 3.87
N LEU A 21 -2.12 -22.33 4.59
CA LEU A 21 -2.20 -22.51 6.03
C LEU A 21 -1.73 -23.92 6.42
N PHE A 22 -2.30 -24.95 5.77
CA PHE A 22 -1.91 -26.33 6.00
C PHE A 22 -0.42 -26.61 5.69
N SER A 23 0.11 -26.01 4.62
CA SER A 23 1.54 -26.15 4.28
C SER A 23 2.44 -25.53 5.35
N PHE A 24 2.14 -24.31 5.81
CA PHE A 24 2.93 -23.60 6.81
C PHE A 24 2.82 -24.25 8.19
N GLU A 25 1.64 -24.73 8.59
CA GLU A 25 1.47 -25.51 9.83
C GLU A 25 2.32 -26.78 9.82
N LYS A 26 2.35 -27.50 8.69
CA LYS A 26 3.16 -28.71 8.51
C LYS A 26 4.66 -28.41 8.53
N GLU A 27 5.08 -27.29 7.97
CA GLU A 27 6.48 -26.85 8.01
C GLU A 27 6.88 -26.42 9.42
N ARG A 28 6.03 -25.63 10.10
CA ARG A 28 6.23 -25.19 11.48
C ARG A 28 6.40 -26.36 12.44
N ALA A 29 5.62 -27.43 12.25
CA ALA A 29 5.70 -28.65 13.07
C ALA A 29 7.04 -29.41 12.89
N LYS A 30 7.72 -29.24 11.75
CA LYS A 30 9.00 -29.89 11.44
C LYS A 30 10.22 -29.04 11.78
N THR A 31 10.04 -27.73 11.85
CA THR A 31 11.11 -26.77 12.12
C THR A 31 11.56 -26.85 13.59
N ALA A 32 12.88 -26.84 13.83
CA ALA A 32 13.45 -26.82 15.18
C ALA A 32 13.92 -25.41 15.62
N SER A 33 14.24 -24.52 14.68
CA SER A 33 14.67 -23.15 14.97
C SER A 33 13.51 -22.30 15.50
N ALA A 34 13.73 -21.64 16.64
CA ALA A 34 12.74 -20.74 17.24
C ALA A 34 12.46 -19.52 16.35
N GLU A 35 13.48 -19.00 15.68
CA GLU A 35 13.36 -17.87 14.75
C GLU A 35 12.50 -18.24 13.55
N GLN A 36 12.75 -19.41 12.94
CA GLN A 36 11.95 -19.89 11.82
C GLN A 36 10.52 -20.27 12.24
N LYS A 37 10.32 -20.78 13.47
CA LYS A 37 8.96 -21.01 14.01
C LYS A 37 8.17 -19.72 14.15
N PHE A 38 8.81 -18.66 14.65
CA PHE A 38 8.20 -17.34 14.77
C PHE A 38 7.78 -16.79 13.41
N GLU A 39 8.63 -16.93 12.38
CA GLU A 39 8.29 -16.52 11.01
C GLU A 39 7.11 -17.30 10.42
N LEU A 40 7.08 -18.62 10.63
CA LEU A 40 5.96 -19.46 10.18
C LEU A 40 4.67 -19.12 10.94
N ASP A 41 4.76 -18.73 12.20
CA ASP A 41 3.62 -18.27 13.00
C ASP A 41 2.98 -17.00 12.46
N GLU A 42 3.78 -16.02 12.03
CA GLU A 42 3.26 -14.82 11.40
C GLU A 42 2.58 -15.11 10.05
N LEU A 43 3.14 -16.03 9.24
CA LEU A 43 2.55 -16.44 7.96
C LEU A 43 1.24 -17.23 8.15
N ILE A 44 1.16 -18.06 9.19
CA ILE A 44 -0.07 -18.77 9.59
C ILE A 44 -1.14 -17.76 9.99
N GLU A 45 -0.79 -16.77 10.80
CA GLU A 45 -1.71 -15.71 11.23
C GLU A 45 -2.20 -14.86 10.04
N GLU A 46 -1.32 -14.53 9.09
CA GLU A 46 -1.71 -13.86 7.85
C GLU A 46 -2.71 -14.70 7.03
N CYS A 47 -2.53 -16.03 6.96
CA CYS A 47 -3.48 -16.93 6.31
C CYS A 47 -4.85 -16.89 7.01
N HIS A 48 -4.89 -16.92 8.36
CA HIS A 48 -6.14 -16.81 9.12
C HIS A 48 -6.88 -15.50 8.86
N GLN A 49 -6.16 -14.37 8.89
CA GLN A 49 -6.75 -13.05 8.67
C GLN A 49 -7.34 -12.91 7.26
N ASN A 50 -6.65 -13.44 6.24
CA ASN A 50 -7.15 -13.42 4.87
C ASN A 50 -8.36 -14.35 4.68
N ILE A 51 -8.36 -15.56 5.27
CA ILE A 51 -9.52 -16.46 5.25
C ILE A 51 -10.73 -15.79 5.92
N ALA A 52 -10.55 -15.17 7.08
CA ALA A 52 -11.62 -14.49 7.82
C ALA A 52 -12.18 -13.28 7.04
N ARG A 53 -11.31 -12.47 6.43
CA ARG A 53 -11.71 -11.34 5.58
C ARG A 53 -12.51 -11.79 4.35
N LEU A 54 -12.08 -12.85 3.68
CA LEU A 54 -12.79 -13.37 2.52
C LEU A 54 -14.13 -14.02 2.91
N SER A 55 -14.18 -14.72 4.04
CA SER A 55 -15.40 -15.37 4.53
C SER A 55 -16.47 -14.37 4.97
N SER A 56 -16.06 -13.24 5.57
CA SER A 56 -16.97 -12.14 5.95
C SER A 56 -17.45 -11.28 4.77
N SER A 57 -16.83 -11.41 3.60
CA SER A 57 -17.22 -10.72 2.37
C SER A 57 -18.26 -11.47 1.53
N LEU A 58 -18.63 -12.70 1.92
CA LEU A 58 -19.67 -13.47 1.25
C LEU A 58 -21.06 -12.97 1.69
N PRO A 59 -21.98 -12.67 0.77
CA PRO A 59 -23.34 -12.32 1.13
C PRO A 59 -24.01 -13.52 1.81
N SER A 60 -24.58 -13.30 2.99
CA SER A 60 -25.50 -14.25 3.61
C SER A 60 -26.69 -14.47 2.67
N SER A 61 -26.97 -15.74 2.34
CA SER A 61 -28.10 -16.12 1.48
C SER A 61 -29.41 -15.48 1.97
N PRO A 62 -30.29 -15.00 1.08
CA PRO A 62 -31.54 -14.38 1.47
C PRO A 62 -32.56 -15.45 1.85
N SER A 63 -33.03 -15.41 3.10
CA SER A 63 -34.29 -16.03 3.50
C SER A 63 -35.45 -15.30 2.82
N GLN A 64 -36.32 -16.07 2.18
CA GLN A 64 -37.49 -15.61 1.45
C GLN A 64 -38.49 -14.87 2.33
N HIS A 65 -39.07 -13.78 1.81
CA HIS A 65 -40.48 -13.35 1.87
C HIS A 65 -40.56 -12.02 1.10
N SER A 66 -41.06 -12.02 -0.14
CA SER A 66 -42.46 -11.79 -0.54
C SER A 66 -42.82 -10.31 -0.76
N SER A 67 -42.98 -9.97 -2.05
CA SER A 67 -43.86 -8.98 -2.71
C SER A 67 -44.17 -7.64 -2.04
N ALA A 68 -44.04 -6.53 -2.78
CA ALA A 68 -45.07 -6.02 -3.70
C ALA A 68 -44.74 -4.59 -4.19
N ALA A 69 -45.07 -4.32 -5.46
CA ALA A 69 -45.59 -3.06 -6.05
C ALA A 69 -44.81 -1.73 -5.83
N SER A 70 -44.68 -0.77 -6.74
CA SER A 70 -45.09 -0.49 -8.13
C SER A 70 -44.22 0.74 -8.52
N GLY A 71 -43.68 0.86 -9.73
CA GLY A 71 -44.33 1.55 -10.84
C GLY A 71 -44.42 3.07 -10.63
N LEU A 72 -43.68 3.87 -11.42
CA LEU A 72 -44.23 4.97 -12.24
C LEU A 72 -43.14 5.71 -13.03
N GLU A 73 -43.58 6.17 -14.21
CA GLU A 73 -42.82 6.60 -15.38
C GLU A 73 -42.41 8.08 -15.35
N ILE A 74 -41.53 8.42 -16.30
CA ILE A 74 -41.08 9.77 -16.65
C ILE A 74 -42.14 10.41 -17.55
N GLU A 75 -42.70 11.56 -17.15
CA GLU A 75 -42.98 12.69 -18.06
C GLU A 75 -43.47 13.94 -17.30
N ASP A 76 -43.25 15.09 -17.93
CA ASP A 76 -43.76 16.45 -17.68
C ASP A 76 -42.93 17.46 -16.85
N MET A 77 -42.10 18.20 -17.60
CA MET A 77 -41.73 19.58 -17.31
C MET A 77 -42.91 20.52 -17.69
N LYS A 78 -43.42 21.32 -16.74
CA LYS A 78 -43.89 22.72 -16.89
C LYS A 78 -44.74 23.16 -15.68
N GLU A 79 -44.10 23.87 -14.75
CA GLU A 79 -44.65 24.97 -13.91
C GLU A 79 -43.77 25.13 -12.67
N ILE A 80 -42.70 25.92 -12.77
CA ILE A 80 -42.10 26.59 -11.61
C ILE A 80 -41.71 28.01 -12.04
N GLU A 81 -42.69 28.80 -12.43
CA GLU A 81 -42.60 30.26 -12.30
C GLU A 81 -43.37 30.62 -11.03
N GLY A 82 -42.65 30.94 -9.94
CA GLY A 82 -43.27 31.50 -8.74
C GLY A 82 -42.77 31.08 -7.36
N MET A 83 -41.65 30.36 -7.22
CA MET A 83 -41.06 30.12 -5.89
C MET A 83 -39.90 31.09 -5.62
N GLU A 84 -40.11 32.02 -4.69
CA GLU A 84 -39.05 32.82 -4.06
C GLU A 84 -37.93 31.90 -3.56
N ILE A 85 -36.71 32.13 -4.03
CA ILE A 85 -35.52 31.49 -3.48
C ILE A 85 -35.26 32.15 -2.12
N SER A 86 -35.79 31.59 -1.04
CA SER A 86 -35.36 32.00 0.30
C SER A 86 -33.87 31.69 0.43
N SER A 87 -33.07 32.70 0.78
CA SER A 87 -31.64 32.56 1.04
C SER A 87 -31.34 31.32 1.89
N PRO A 88 -30.30 30.53 1.59
CA PRO A 88 -29.95 29.38 2.39
C PRO A 88 -29.67 29.82 3.84
N PRO A 89 -30.13 29.09 4.87
CA PRO A 89 -29.75 29.38 6.24
C PRO A 89 -28.23 29.36 6.38
N ASP A 90 -27.66 30.30 7.12
CA ASP A 90 -26.22 30.58 7.31
C ASP A 90 -25.37 29.39 7.84
N ASN A 91 -25.97 28.21 8.00
CA ASN A 91 -25.34 27.00 8.57
C ASN A 91 -25.28 25.81 7.61
N TYR A 92 -25.20 26.03 6.29
CA TYR A 92 -24.71 24.98 5.38
C TYR A 92 -23.20 24.81 5.54
N HIS A 93 -22.80 23.98 6.51
CA HIS A 93 -21.45 23.46 6.58
C HIS A 93 -21.24 22.55 5.37
N ILE A 94 -20.67 23.08 4.29
CA ILE A 94 -20.23 22.28 3.14
C ILE A 94 -19.20 21.30 3.70
N SER A 95 -19.60 20.04 3.90
CA SER A 95 -18.68 18.97 4.23
C SER A 95 -17.81 18.72 3.00
N VAL A 96 -16.68 19.42 2.92
CA VAL A 96 -15.67 19.15 1.90
C VAL A 96 -15.33 17.66 2.04
N PRO A 97 -15.57 16.83 1.00
CA PRO A 97 -15.30 15.41 1.11
C PRO A 97 -13.82 15.23 1.48
N PRO A 98 -13.50 14.37 2.46
CA PRO A 98 -12.14 14.19 2.91
C PRO A 98 -11.28 13.81 1.72
N LYS A 99 -10.26 14.62 1.45
CA LYS A 99 -9.38 14.46 0.29
C LYS A 99 -8.77 13.07 0.29
N ALA A 100 -8.81 12.36 -0.84
CA ALA A 100 -8.28 11.00 -0.93
C ALA A 100 -6.81 10.91 -0.46
N PRO A 101 -6.42 9.81 0.21
CA PRO A 101 -5.06 9.62 0.68
C PRO A 101 -4.07 9.54 -0.49
N ILE A 102 -2.84 10.02 -0.26
CA ILE A 102 -1.77 9.97 -1.25
C ILE A 102 -1.27 8.53 -1.38
N ARG A 103 -1.29 7.97 -2.60
CA ARG A 103 -0.77 6.63 -2.86
C ARG A 103 0.75 6.61 -2.79
N VAL A 104 1.29 5.72 -1.96
CA VAL A 104 2.72 5.51 -1.73
C VAL A 104 3.11 4.11 -2.19
N PHE A 105 4.06 4.01 -3.11
CA PHE A 105 4.63 2.73 -3.53
C PHE A 105 5.96 2.50 -2.83
N CYS A 106 6.07 1.44 -2.05
CA CYS A 106 7.30 1.06 -1.34
C CYS A 106 7.95 -0.14 -2.01
N TRP A 107 9.27 -0.05 -2.18
CA TRP A 107 10.02 -1.08 -2.90
C TRP A 107 11.36 -1.35 -2.22
N TYR A 108 11.65 -2.60 -1.92
CA TYR A 108 12.82 -3.05 -1.16
C TYR A 108 13.26 -4.44 -1.64
N SER A 109 14.47 -4.87 -1.26
CA SER A 109 14.93 -6.23 -1.53
C SER A 109 14.18 -7.22 -0.65
N ARG A 110 13.39 -8.10 -1.26
CA ARG A 110 12.66 -9.17 -0.55
C ARG A 110 13.55 -10.39 -0.27
N GLN A 111 14.67 -10.52 -0.98
CA GLN A 111 15.61 -11.63 -0.82
C GLN A 111 16.54 -11.42 0.39
N SER A 112 16.65 -10.17 0.88
CA SER A 112 17.46 -9.84 2.06
C SER A 112 16.61 -9.84 3.33
N ASN A 113 16.84 -10.82 4.21
CA ASN A 113 16.17 -10.88 5.53
C ASN A 113 16.38 -9.60 6.35
N ARG A 114 17.52 -8.92 6.17
CA ARG A 114 17.80 -7.63 6.83
C ARG A 114 16.89 -6.52 6.33
N ASP A 115 16.66 -6.44 5.03
CA ASP A 115 15.78 -5.43 4.44
C ASP A 115 14.31 -5.74 4.73
N VAL A 116 13.93 -7.02 4.75
CA VAL A 116 12.60 -7.46 5.18
C VAL A 116 12.34 -7.05 6.63
N ARG A 117 13.30 -7.24 7.55
CA ARG A 117 13.17 -6.79 8.95
C ARG A 117 12.98 -5.27 9.04
N LEU A 118 13.82 -4.50 8.35
CA LEU A 118 13.73 -3.04 8.34
C LEU A 118 12.43 -2.54 7.70
N TRP A 119 11.94 -3.21 6.66
CA TRP A 119 10.63 -2.94 6.07
C TRP A 119 9.51 -3.17 7.08
N LYS A 120 9.53 -4.27 7.85
CA LYS A 120 8.50 -4.55 8.87
C LYS A 120 8.42 -3.42 9.89
N GLU A 121 9.57 -2.92 10.37
CA GLU A 121 9.61 -1.78 11.30
C GLU A 121 9.12 -0.49 10.64
N PHE A 122 9.57 -0.20 9.41
CA PHE A 122 9.12 0.98 8.70
C PHE A 122 7.61 0.96 8.39
N LYS A 123 7.06 -0.21 8.06
CA LYS A 123 5.64 -0.41 7.77
C LYS A 123 4.76 0.01 8.95
N LYS A 124 5.21 -0.19 10.20
CA LYS A 124 4.48 0.29 11.39
C LYS A 124 4.30 1.81 11.37
N ARG A 125 5.31 2.56 10.91
CA ARG A 125 5.26 4.02 10.74
C ARG A 125 4.33 4.43 9.60
N LEU A 126 4.37 3.70 8.48
CA LEU A 126 3.45 3.93 7.36
C LEU A 126 1.98 3.68 7.76
N ASN A 127 1.71 2.68 8.61
CA ASN A 127 0.38 2.43 9.14
C ASN A 127 -0.13 3.61 9.99
N SER A 128 0.75 4.27 10.76
CA SER A 128 0.40 5.50 11.50
C SER A 128 -0.10 6.59 10.56
N LEU A 129 0.65 6.88 9.49
CA LEU A 129 0.28 7.88 8.49
C LEU A 129 -0.98 7.50 7.68
N GLU A 130 -1.22 6.20 7.48
CA GLU A 130 -2.42 5.69 6.84
C GLU A 130 -3.65 5.83 7.75
N ASN A 131 -3.50 5.59 9.07
CA ASN A 131 -4.54 5.82 10.07
C ASN A 131 -4.89 7.31 10.20
N GLU A 132 -3.93 8.22 9.98
CA GLU A 132 -4.17 9.66 9.83
C GLU A 132 -4.88 10.02 8.51
N GLY A 133 -5.11 9.05 7.61
CA GLY A 133 -5.70 9.26 6.30
C GLY A 133 -4.82 10.08 5.34
N LEU A 134 -3.54 10.26 5.65
CA LEU A 134 -2.60 11.03 4.83
C LEU A 134 -2.16 10.25 3.59
N ILE A 135 -1.86 8.97 3.78
CA ILE A 135 -1.32 8.11 2.74
C ILE A 135 -2.07 6.80 2.64
N LYS A 136 -1.88 6.09 1.52
CA LYS A 136 -2.21 4.68 1.35
C LYS A 136 -0.98 3.99 0.79
N HIS A 137 -0.34 3.13 1.57
CA HIS A 137 0.90 2.48 1.15
C HIS A 137 0.64 1.15 0.43
N TRP A 138 1.53 0.79 -0.48
CA TRP A 138 1.50 -0.47 -1.21
C TRP A 138 2.91 -1.01 -1.42
N HIS A 139 3.07 -2.32 -1.41
CA HIS A 139 4.31 -3.00 -1.79
C HIS A 139 3.99 -4.35 -2.46
N GLU A 140 4.99 -4.94 -3.12
CA GLU A 140 4.85 -6.19 -3.88
C GLU A 140 4.32 -7.38 -3.06
N GLY A 141 4.44 -7.34 -1.73
CA GLY A 141 3.89 -8.38 -0.85
C GLY A 141 2.35 -8.45 -0.87
N TYR A 142 1.67 -7.41 -1.33
CA TYR A 142 0.21 -7.39 -1.51
C TYR A 142 -0.27 -7.99 -2.83
N VAL A 143 0.64 -8.48 -3.68
CA VAL A 143 0.24 -9.20 -4.91
C VAL A 143 -0.39 -10.53 -4.52
N GLU A 144 -1.65 -10.73 -4.91
CA GLU A 144 -2.37 -11.98 -4.67
C GLU A 144 -1.73 -13.15 -5.43
N PRO A 145 -1.59 -14.33 -4.81
CA PRO A 145 -1.15 -15.54 -5.49
C PRO A 145 -2.03 -15.86 -6.70
N GLY A 146 -1.41 -16.25 -7.82
CA GLY A 146 -2.12 -16.51 -9.07
C GLY A 146 -2.38 -15.26 -9.93
N SER A 147 -2.17 -14.05 -9.39
CA SER A 147 -2.21 -12.84 -10.20
C SER A 147 -0.98 -12.70 -11.11
N ASN A 148 -1.12 -11.96 -12.21
CA ASN A 148 0.03 -11.50 -12.99
C ASN A 148 0.80 -10.46 -12.18
N LYS A 149 1.84 -10.93 -11.48
CA LYS A 149 2.68 -10.11 -10.59
C LYS A 149 3.17 -8.83 -11.24
N ARG A 150 3.75 -8.93 -12.44
CA ARG A 150 4.28 -7.78 -13.18
C ARG A 150 3.18 -6.75 -13.41
N ARG A 151 2.03 -7.17 -13.93
CA ARG A 151 0.90 -6.28 -14.19
C ARG A 151 0.47 -5.52 -12.93
N VAL A 152 0.22 -6.24 -11.83
CA VAL A 152 -0.23 -5.63 -10.56
C VAL A 152 0.78 -4.65 -10.00
N VAL A 153 2.07 -4.99 -10.05
CA VAL A 153 3.17 -4.11 -9.60
C VAL A 153 3.20 -2.83 -10.43
N ILE A 154 3.16 -2.94 -11.76
CA ILE A 154 3.23 -1.78 -12.66
C ILE A 154 1.97 -0.90 -12.55
N GLU A 155 0.78 -1.48 -12.40
CA GLU A 155 -0.46 -0.74 -12.17
C GLU A 155 -0.38 0.08 -10.86
N ASN A 156 0.08 -0.52 -9.76
CA ASN A 156 0.22 0.19 -8.49
C ASN A 156 1.31 1.27 -8.56
N LEU A 157 2.45 0.97 -9.19
CA LEU A 157 3.54 1.93 -9.42
C LEU A 157 3.07 3.17 -10.19
N ASN A 158 2.33 2.97 -11.29
CA ASN A 158 1.80 4.07 -12.11
C ASN A 158 0.74 4.91 -11.39
N SER A 159 0.05 4.34 -10.38
CA SER A 159 -0.94 5.06 -9.57
C SER A 159 -0.34 5.83 -8.39
N ALA A 160 0.94 5.61 -8.08
CA ALA A 160 1.58 6.19 -6.90
C ALA A 160 2.01 7.62 -7.15
N ARG A 161 1.75 8.51 -6.18
CA ARG A 161 2.24 9.90 -6.19
C ARG A 161 3.55 10.06 -5.42
N ILE A 162 3.85 9.13 -4.53
CA ILE A 162 5.14 9.00 -3.85
C ILE A 162 5.67 7.59 -4.09
N ILE A 163 6.93 7.48 -4.47
CA ILE A 163 7.62 6.21 -4.71
C ILE A 163 8.85 6.18 -3.79
N LEU A 164 8.94 5.17 -2.94
CA LEU A 164 9.96 5.00 -1.91
C LEU A 164 10.81 3.75 -2.21
N PRO A 165 11.90 3.88 -3.00
CA PRO A 165 12.93 2.85 -3.06
C PRO A 165 13.70 2.81 -1.73
N LEU A 166 13.61 1.70 -1.02
CA LEU A 166 14.28 1.44 0.26
C LEU A 166 15.62 0.76 -0.03
N MET A 167 16.67 1.57 -0.04
CA MET A 167 17.96 1.21 -0.61
C MET A 167 18.88 0.53 0.39
N SER A 168 19.52 -0.52 -0.10
CA SER A 168 20.58 -1.28 0.54
C SER A 168 21.48 -1.86 -0.56
N GLN A 169 22.57 -2.52 -0.17
CA GLN A 169 23.41 -3.19 -1.16
C GLN A 169 22.66 -4.35 -1.87
N ASP A 170 21.77 -5.03 -1.15
CA ASP A 170 20.95 -6.12 -1.69
C ASP A 170 19.86 -5.57 -2.64
N PHE A 171 19.30 -4.40 -2.33
CA PHE A 171 18.38 -3.69 -3.24
C PHE A 171 19.07 -3.30 -4.55
N ILE A 172 20.31 -2.79 -4.50
CA ILE A 172 21.05 -2.40 -5.71
C ILE A 172 21.31 -3.63 -6.58
N ASP A 173 21.72 -4.75 -5.96
CA ASP A 173 21.93 -6.00 -6.68
C ASP A 173 20.63 -6.52 -7.32
N ASP A 174 19.53 -6.56 -6.56
CA ASP A 174 18.19 -6.92 -7.06
C ASP A 174 17.74 -5.99 -8.21
N SER A 175 18.00 -4.68 -8.09
CA SER A 175 17.63 -3.68 -9.10
C SER A 175 18.34 -3.91 -10.44
N ILE A 176 19.51 -4.54 -10.44
CA ILE A 176 20.29 -4.81 -11.65
C ILE A 176 19.93 -6.20 -12.20
N ASN A 177 19.81 -7.20 -11.33
CA ASN A 177 19.70 -8.60 -11.73
C ASN A 177 18.26 -9.08 -11.99
N SER A 178 17.24 -8.39 -11.48
CA SER A 178 15.83 -8.74 -11.71
C SER A 178 15.19 -7.87 -12.79
N ALA A 179 14.62 -8.50 -13.83
CA ALA A 179 13.97 -7.80 -14.94
C ALA A 179 12.80 -6.91 -14.48
N LEU A 180 11.99 -7.40 -13.53
CA LEU A 180 10.89 -6.61 -12.95
C LEU A 180 11.43 -5.43 -12.15
N CYS A 181 12.49 -5.64 -11.36
CA CYS A 181 13.11 -4.58 -10.58
C CYS A 181 13.71 -3.49 -11.48
N ARG A 182 14.37 -3.87 -12.57
CA ARG A 182 14.90 -2.93 -13.56
C ARG A 182 13.78 -2.10 -14.20
N GLU A 183 12.68 -2.74 -14.57
CA GLU A 183 11.51 -2.04 -15.12
C GLU A 183 10.89 -1.07 -14.10
N VAL A 184 10.74 -1.49 -12.84
CA VAL A 184 10.26 -0.61 -11.76
C VAL A 184 11.18 0.61 -11.58
N SER A 185 12.50 0.41 -11.62
CA SER A 185 13.49 1.51 -11.59
C SER A 185 13.31 2.48 -12.76
N GLU A 186 13.24 1.96 -13.99
CA GLU A 186 13.09 2.76 -15.20
C GLU A 186 11.80 3.60 -15.18
N ILE A 187 10.67 2.98 -14.80
CA ILE A 187 9.37 3.68 -14.69
C ILE A 187 9.40 4.71 -13.57
N SER A 188 9.97 4.39 -12.41
CA SER A 188 10.07 5.33 -11.29
C SER A 188 10.81 6.60 -11.71
N LEU A 189 11.99 6.46 -12.33
CA LEU A 189 12.79 7.58 -12.80
C LEU A 189 12.09 8.37 -13.91
N SER A 190 11.36 7.68 -14.80
CA SER A 190 10.54 8.33 -15.83
C SER A 190 9.43 9.19 -15.20
N GLN A 191 8.72 8.67 -14.19
CA GLN A 191 7.69 9.41 -13.46
C GLN A 191 8.26 10.63 -12.71
N TYR A 192 9.45 10.49 -12.12
CA TYR A 192 10.17 11.61 -11.50
C TYR A 192 10.49 12.71 -12.51
N LYS A 193 11.11 12.37 -13.65
CA LYS A 193 11.45 13.33 -14.72
C LYS A 193 10.22 14.03 -15.27
N ALA A 194 9.11 13.30 -15.40
CA ALA A 194 7.82 13.83 -15.83
C ALA A 194 7.05 14.60 -14.73
N LYS A 195 7.59 14.72 -13.52
CA LYS A 195 6.94 15.33 -12.34
C LYS A 195 5.57 14.72 -11.99
N LYS A 196 5.34 13.46 -12.36
CA LYS A 196 4.09 12.72 -12.09
C LYS A 196 4.08 12.11 -10.69
N ALA A 197 5.25 11.73 -10.20
CA ALA A 197 5.44 11.20 -8.85
C ALA A 197 6.72 11.77 -8.23
N SER A 198 6.73 11.91 -6.91
CA SER A 198 7.94 12.14 -6.14
C SER A 198 8.63 10.81 -5.85
N VAL A 199 9.81 10.60 -6.41
CA VAL A 199 10.65 9.43 -6.08
C VAL A 199 11.65 9.85 -5.02
N ILE A 200 11.60 9.22 -3.85
CA ILE A 200 12.37 9.64 -2.67
C ILE A 200 13.11 8.43 -2.11
N PRO A 201 14.43 8.32 -2.34
CA PRO A 201 15.25 7.26 -1.75
C PRO A 201 15.19 7.26 -0.22
N VAL A 202 15.03 6.08 0.37
CA VAL A 202 15.21 5.87 1.81
C VAL A 202 16.38 4.91 1.99
N ILE A 203 17.52 5.40 2.49
CA ILE A 203 18.71 4.57 2.64
C ILE A 203 18.57 3.76 3.93
N LEU A 204 18.31 2.46 3.80
CA LEU A 204 18.17 1.56 4.95
C LEU A 204 19.54 1.26 5.58
N ARG A 205 20.52 0.91 4.75
CA ARG A 205 21.84 0.42 5.16
C ARG A 205 22.95 1.01 4.28
N PRO A 206 24.23 0.98 4.72
CA PRO A 206 25.35 1.40 3.87
C PRO A 206 25.30 0.68 2.52
N CYS A 207 25.31 1.44 1.44
CA CYS A 207 25.30 0.93 0.08
C CYS A 207 25.79 1.99 -0.91
N SER A 208 26.23 1.53 -2.08
CA SER A 208 26.75 2.40 -3.14
C SER A 208 25.64 3.04 -3.98
N TRP A 209 24.53 3.48 -3.38
CA TRP A 209 23.38 3.98 -4.15
C TRP A 209 23.71 5.18 -5.07
N LYS A 210 24.75 5.94 -4.73
CA LYS A 210 25.29 7.03 -5.57
C LYS A 210 25.90 6.57 -6.89
N SER A 211 26.22 5.28 -7.06
CA SER A 211 26.62 4.72 -8.35
C SER A 211 25.43 4.23 -9.19
N THR A 212 24.20 4.40 -8.71
CA THR A 212 22.98 4.01 -9.42
C THR A 212 22.32 5.22 -10.10
N PRO A 213 21.36 5.01 -11.01
CA PRO A 213 20.56 6.09 -11.60
C PRO A 213 19.77 6.94 -10.59
N PHE A 214 19.62 6.49 -9.34
CA PHE A 214 18.95 7.26 -8.28
C PHE A 214 19.81 8.37 -7.67
N ARG A 215 21.09 8.48 -8.04
CA ARG A 215 22.05 9.48 -7.51
C ARG A 215 21.63 10.95 -7.64
N GLU A 216 20.73 11.25 -8.58
CA GLU A 216 20.24 12.61 -8.84
C GLU A 216 19.07 12.99 -7.92
N LEU A 217 18.54 12.01 -7.17
CA LEU A 217 17.42 12.22 -6.27
C LEU A 217 17.90 12.57 -4.87
N GLU A 218 17.16 13.46 -4.22
CA GLU A 218 17.41 13.79 -2.83
C GLU A 218 16.83 12.69 -1.91
N PRO A 219 17.65 12.03 -1.08
CA PRO A 219 17.17 11.02 -0.15
C PRO A 219 16.33 11.68 0.96
N LEU A 220 15.46 10.88 1.57
CA LEU A 220 14.56 11.36 2.63
C LEU A 220 15.34 11.76 3.89
N LEU A 221 16.32 10.95 4.28
CA LEU A 221 17.28 11.27 5.33
C LEU A 221 18.40 12.14 4.75
N SER A 222 19.04 12.95 5.60
CA SER A 222 20.14 13.81 5.17
C SER A 222 21.27 12.99 4.52
N GLU A 223 22.01 13.63 3.63
CA GLU A 223 23.06 12.96 2.85
C GLU A 223 24.07 12.21 3.75
N GLY A 224 24.35 10.95 3.39
CA GLY A 224 25.25 10.08 4.15
C GLY A 224 24.61 9.39 5.36
N GLN A 225 23.36 9.73 5.71
CA GLN A 225 22.60 9.03 6.74
C GLN A 225 21.88 7.80 6.16
N HIS A 226 21.78 6.77 6.98
CA HIS A 226 20.99 5.58 6.71
C HIS A 226 20.35 5.10 8.01
N VAL A 227 19.26 4.32 7.92
CA VAL A 227 18.50 3.87 9.10
C VAL A 227 19.39 3.16 10.11
N THR A 228 20.28 2.28 9.67
CA THR A 228 21.17 1.53 10.58
C THR A 228 22.40 2.33 11.05
N ASN A 229 22.43 3.67 10.91
CA ASN A 229 23.59 4.48 11.27
C ASN A 229 23.63 4.78 12.77
N LYS A 230 24.31 3.92 13.54
CA LYS A 230 24.45 4.06 15.00
C LYS A 230 25.23 5.31 15.46
N LYS A 231 25.92 6.01 14.56
CA LYS A 231 26.60 7.28 14.91
C LYS A 231 25.65 8.48 14.88
N VAL A 232 24.55 8.35 14.15
CA VAL A 232 23.54 9.41 13.99
C VAL A 232 22.32 9.12 14.86
N TRP A 233 21.91 7.86 14.92
CA TRP A 233 20.69 7.43 15.61
C TRP A 233 21.03 6.53 16.80
N PRO A 234 20.46 6.80 17.99
CA PRO A 234 20.55 5.89 19.13
C PRO A 234 20.00 4.49 18.82
N SER A 235 18.93 4.41 18.02
CA SER A 235 18.36 3.18 17.50
C SER A 235 17.74 3.39 16.11
N GLU A 236 17.28 2.29 15.49
CA GLU A 236 16.58 2.35 14.20
C GLU A 236 15.21 3.05 14.32
N ASP A 237 14.60 3.04 15.51
CA ASP A 237 13.31 3.67 15.75
C ASP A 237 13.36 5.20 15.65
N GLU A 238 14.44 5.85 16.12
CA GLU A 238 14.60 7.30 15.96
C GLU A 238 14.78 7.67 14.48
N ALA A 239 15.55 6.87 13.73
CA ALA A 239 15.70 7.07 12.29
C ALA A 239 14.35 6.94 11.56
N PHE A 240 13.55 5.95 11.93
CA PHE A 240 12.22 5.74 11.37
C PHE A 240 11.21 6.80 11.79
N SER A 241 11.35 7.38 12.99
CA SER A 241 10.52 8.50 13.45
C SER A 241 10.80 9.76 12.65
N GLU A 242 12.09 10.08 12.39
CA GLU A 242 12.47 11.19 11.50
C GLU A 242 11.91 10.98 10.07
N ILE A 243 12.01 9.76 9.54
CA ILE A 243 11.43 9.39 8.24
C ILE A 243 9.91 9.62 8.23
N GLU A 244 9.21 9.20 9.30
CA GLU A 244 7.76 9.37 9.45
C GLU A 244 7.36 10.85 9.42
N ASP A 245 8.05 11.70 10.19
CA ASP A 245 7.78 13.15 10.25
C ASP A 245 8.02 13.87 8.91
N ARG A 246 9.09 13.48 8.21
CA ARG A 246 9.36 14.01 6.86
C ARG A 246 8.28 13.57 5.87
N LEU A 247 7.90 12.30 5.87
CA LEU A 247 6.83 11.80 4.99
C LEU A 247 5.48 12.45 5.31
N ARG A 248 5.15 12.63 6.59
CA ARG A 248 3.97 13.37 7.04
C ARG A 248 3.94 14.77 6.45
N THR A 249 5.05 15.49 6.51
CA THR A 249 5.19 16.85 5.96
C THR A 249 4.99 16.86 4.45
N ILE A 250 5.63 15.94 3.72
CA ILE A 250 5.51 15.81 2.27
C ILE A 250 4.07 15.47 1.86
N ALA A 251 3.44 14.51 2.54
CA ALA A 251 2.07 14.09 2.27
C ALA A 251 1.08 15.24 2.51
N LYS A 252 1.20 15.96 3.63
CA LYS A 252 0.37 17.14 3.92
C LYS A 252 0.54 18.22 2.85
N LYS A 253 1.77 18.53 2.45
CA LYS A 253 2.05 19.51 1.36
C LYS A 253 1.39 19.07 0.05
N MET A 254 1.54 17.81 -0.35
CA MET A 254 0.89 17.28 -1.56
C MET A 254 -0.63 17.30 -1.50
N ARG A 255 -1.21 17.02 -0.31
CA ARG A 255 -2.65 17.13 -0.05
C ARG A 255 -3.16 18.56 0.06
N ASN A 256 -2.32 19.56 0.21
CA ASN A 256 -2.76 20.96 0.17
C ASN A 256 -2.65 21.56 -1.24
N LEU A 257 -1.85 20.96 -2.13
CA LEU A 257 -1.60 21.46 -3.48
C LEU A 257 -2.53 20.93 -4.57
N SER A 258 -3.24 19.82 -4.32
CA SER A 258 -4.18 19.23 -5.31
C SER A 258 -5.65 19.48 -4.99
#